data_AF-A0A349SED9-F1
#
_entry.id   AF-A0A349SED9-F1
#
_cell.length_a   1.000
_cell.length_b   1.000
_cell.length_c   1.000
_cell.angle_alpha   90.00
_cell.angle_beta   90.00
_cell.angle_gamma   90.00
#
_symmetry.space_group_name_H-M   'P 1'
#
loop_
_entity.id
_entity.type
_entity.pdbx_description
1 polymer ?
#
loop_
_entity_poly.entity_id
_entity_poly.type
_entity_poly.pdbx_seq_one_letter_code
_entity_poly.pdbx_strand_id
1 'polypeptide(L)'
;EWLDRFAGTVPAAPVNSIDQALENPFVTETGRLQTLEHPQHGAYRLIANPIRTAGAETPAVPAPVLGEHTDAILAELGYSPERIVALRAAGIV
;
A
#
# COMPACT_ATOMS: atom_id res chain seq x y z
N GLU A 1 -30.60 5.35 15.88
CA GLU A 1 -31.96 5.93 15.97
C GLU A 1 -32.56 6.34 14.62
N TRP A 2 -31.92 7.16 13.78
CA TRP A 2 -32.46 7.50 12.44
C TRP A 2 -32.10 6.47 11.35
N LEU A 3 -30.86 5.94 11.36
CA LEU A 3 -30.46 4.87 10.43
C LEU A 3 -31.34 3.63 10.58
N ASP A 4 -31.67 3.26 11.82
CA ASP A 4 -32.56 2.13 12.11
C ASP A 4 -33.98 2.34 11.57
N ARG A 5 -34.47 3.59 11.58
CA ARG A 5 -35.77 3.97 11.01
C ARG A 5 -35.79 3.94 9.49
N PHE A 6 -34.66 4.18 8.84
CA PHE A 6 -34.54 4.24 7.38
C PHE A 6 -34.10 2.90 6.74
N ALA A 7 -33.58 1.99 7.54
CA ALA A 7 -33.06 0.70 7.11
C ALA A 7 -34.07 -0.06 6.22
N GLY A 8 -33.63 -0.41 5.01
CA GLY A 8 -34.42 -1.20 4.05
C GLY A 8 -35.46 -0.42 3.23
N THR A 9 -35.65 0.87 3.50
CA THR A 9 -36.65 1.70 2.78
C THR A 9 -36.04 2.91 2.10
N VAL A 10 -35.06 3.56 2.72
CA VAL A 10 -34.37 4.72 2.17
C VAL A 10 -32.86 4.45 2.12
N PRO A 11 -32.19 4.61 0.97
CA PRO A 11 -30.74 4.49 0.91
C PRO A 11 -30.11 5.67 1.67
N ALA A 12 -29.60 5.38 2.86
CA ALA A 12 -28.95 6.37 3.71
C ALA A 12 -27.71 5.75 4.38
N ALA A 13 -26.70 6.58 4.61
CA ALA A 13 -25.47 6.21 5.30
C ALA A 13 -25.03 7.39 6.19
N PRO A 14 -24.38 7.12 7.33
CA PRO A 14 -23.79 8.18 8.14
C PRO A 14 -22.64 8.84 7.40
N VAL A 15 -22.40 10.12 7.67
CA VAL A 15 -21.17 10.80 7.25
C VAL A 15 -20.10 10.47 8.28
N ASN A 16 -19.14 9.64 7.90
CA ASN A 16 -18.03 9.23 8.77
C ASN A 16 -16.87 10.21 8.67
N SER A 17 -16.19 10.46 9.79
CA SER A 17 -14.82 10.98 9.78
C SER A 17 -13.85 9.91 9.27
N ILE A 18 -12.59 10.28 9.06
CA ILE A 18 -11.57 9.35 8.53
C ILE A 18 -11.35 8.18 9.49
N ASP A 19 -11.22 8.46 10.79
CA ASP A 19 -11.08 7.45 11.84
C ASP A 19 -12.28 6.49 11.87
N GLN A 20 -13.51 7.02 11.90
CA GLN A 20 -14.74 6.23 11.85
C GLN A 20 -14.85 5.36 10.59
N ALA A 21 -14.41 5.88 9.44
CA ALA A 21 -14.41 5.14 8.19
C ALA A 21 -13.41 3.97 8.21
N LEU A 22 -12.23 4.16 8.80
CA LEU A 22 -11.20 3.14 8.91
C LEU A 22 -11.53 2.06 9.95
N GLU A 23 -12.30 2.40 10.98
CA GLU A 23 -12.74 1.48 12.03
C GLU A 23 -14.08 0.81 11.72
N ASN A 24 -14.71 1.17 10.60
CA ASN A 24 -16.00 0.61 10.19
C ASN A 24 -15.92 -0.92 10.10
N PRO A 25 -16.88 -1.67 10.68
CA PRO A 25 -16.88 -3.14 10.67
C PRO A 25 -16.74 -3.74 9.27
N PHE A 26 -17.37 -3.14 8.26
CA PHE A 26 -17.22 -3.60 6.89
C PHE A 26 -15.77 -3.48 6.39
N VAL A 27 -15.07 -2.41 6.76
CA VAL A 27 -13.68 -2.17 6.34
C VAL A 27 -12.72 -3.15 7.03
N THR A 28 -12.88 -3.35 8.33
CA THR A 28 -12.01 -4.21 9.14
C THR A 28 -12.26 -5.70 8.88
N GLU A 29 -13.51 -6.12 8.75
CA GLU A 29 -13.89 -7.54 8.58
C GLU A 29 -13.73 -8.02 7.14
N THR A 30 -13.90 -7.15 6.15
CA THR A 30 -13.78 -7.56 4.74
C THR A 30 -12.36 -7.43 4.20
N GLY A 31 -11.36 -7.14 5.03
CA GLY A 31 -9.96 -7.04 4.60
C GLY A 31 -9.70 -5.86 3.66
N ARG A 32 -10.31 -4.70 3.94
CA ARG A 32 -10.07 -3.46 3.19
C ARG A 32 -8.86 -2.68 3.68
N LEU A 33 -8.28 -3.12 4.79
CA LEU A 33 -7.00 -2.64 5.30
C LEU A 33 -6.00 -3.79 5.26
N GLN A 34 -4.77 -3.47 4.88
CA GLN A 34 -3.63 -4.36 4.98
C GLN A 34 -2.57 -3.72 5.86
N THR A 35 -1.81 -4.56 6.55
CA THR A 35 -0.66 -4.14 7.36
C THR A 35 0.60 -4.60 6.67
N LEU A 36 1.54 -3.68 6.47
CA LEU A 36 2.83 -3.92 5.84
C LEU A 36 3.96 -3.54 6.81
N GLU A 37 5.06 -4.27 6.76
CA GLU A 37 6.27 -3.98 7.53
C GLU A 37 7.26 -3.22 6.64
N HIS A 38 7.53 -1.95 6.94
CA HIS A 38 8.56 -1.18 6.25
C HIS A 38 9.94 -1.45 6.87
N PRO A 39 11.00 -1.73 6.08
CA PRO A 39 12.33 -2.05 6.60
C PRO A 39 12.91 -1.03 7.58
N GLN A 40 12.58 0.25 7.42
CA GLN A 40 13.11 1.34 8.26
C GLN A 40 12.08 1.99 9.21
N HIS A 41 10.77 1.73 9.00
CA HIS A 41 9.70 2.46 9.70
C HIS A 41 8.72 1.54 10.45
N GLY A 42 8.89 0.21 10.35
CA GLY A 42 8.05 -0.77 11.01
C GLY A 42 6.66 -0.89 10.39
N ALA A 43 5.73 -1.42 11.19
CA ALA A 43 4.36 -1.71 10.77
C ALA A 43 3.56 -0.44 10.46
N TYR A 44 2.85 -0.45 9.34
CA TYR A 44 1.86 0.57 9.01
C TYR A 44 0.66 -0.05 8.30
N ARG A 45 -0.49 0.64 8.39
CA ARG A 45 -1.73 0.23 7.73
C ARG A 45 -1.93 1.00 6.43
N LEU A 46 -2.44 0.31 5.41
CA LEU A 46 -2.77 0.88 4.10
C LEU A 46 -4.12 0.34 3.63
N ILE A 47 -4.85 1.17 2.87
CA ILE A 47 -6.07 0.76 2.18
C ILE A 47 -5.70 -0.27 1.10
N ALA A 48 -6.30 -1.46 1.20
CA ALA A 48 -6.10 -2.52 0.22
C ALA A 48 -6.70 -2.15 -1.15
N ASN A 49 -6.28 -2.85 -2.21
CA ASN A 49 -6.83 -2.64 -3.54
C ASN A 49 -8.36 -2.76 -3.52
N PRO A 50 -9.11 -1.74 -4.02
CA PRO A 50 -10.57 -1.77 -4.01
C PRO A 50 -11.16 -2.83 -4.96
N ILE A 51 -10.39 -3.27 -5.96
CA ILE A 51 -10.81 -4.30 -6.94
C ILE A 51 -10.37 -5.67 -6.42
N ARG A 52 -11.34 -6.61 -6.38
CA ARG A 52 -11.10 -8.00 -6.01
C ARG A 52 -11.39 -8.93 -7.18
N THR A 53 -10.40 -9.73 -7.54
CA THR A 53 -10.49 -10.71 -8.62
C THR A 53 -10.21 -12.08 -8.03
N ALA A 54 -11.15 -13.02 -8.21
CA ALA A 54 -10.97 -14.38 -7.72
C ALA A 54 -9.73 -15.03 -8.35
N GLY A 55 -8.86 -15.60 -7.52
CA GLY A 55 -7.61 -16.23 -7.97
C GLY A 55 -6.46 -15.27 -8.28
N ALA A 56 -6.62 -13.96 -8.09
CA ALA A 56 -5.54 -12.99 -8.23
C ALA A 56 -5.25 -12.33 -6.88
N GLU A 57 -3.98 -12.38 -6.46
CA GLU A 57 -3.50 -11.67 -5.29
C GLU A 57 -3.04 -10.27 -5.68
N THR A 58 -3.42 -9.27 -4.89
CA THR A 58 -2.81 -7.94 -5.00
C THR A 58 -1.47 -7.99 -4.27
N PRO A 59 -0.35 -7.59 -4.91
CA PRO A 59 0.94 -7.52 -4.24
C PRO A 59 0.88 -6.65 -2.98
N ALA A 60 1.29 -7.23 -1.86
CA ALA A 60 1.36 -6.58 -0.55
C ALA A 60 2.82 -6.37 -0.16
N VAL A 61 3.54 -5.57 -0.96
CA VAL A 61 4.95 -5.23 -0.72
C VAL A 61 5.08 -3.81 -0.15
N PRO A 62 5.96 -3.59 0.84
CA PRO A 62 6.22 -2.25 1.34
C PRO A 62 6.87 -1.38 0.25
N ALA A 63 6.77 -0.06 0.41
CA ALA A 63 7.53 0.86 -0.43
C ALA A 63 9.04 0.58 -0.29
N PRO A 64 9.81 0.63 -1.39
CA PRO A 64 11.26 0.44 -1.32
C PRO A 64 11.92 1.63 -0.63
N VAL A 65 13.06 1.37 0.01
CA VAL A 65 13.91 2.45 0.53
C VAL A 65 14.59 3.20 -0.61
N LEU A 66 15.05 4.41 -0.33
CA LEU A 66 15.78 5.22 -1.31
C LEU A 66 16.99 4.44 -1.86
N GLY A 67 16.98 4.20 -3.16
CA GLY A 67 18.07 3.51 -3.87
C GLY A 67 18.09 1.98 -3.75
N GLU A 68 17.07 1.35 -3.17
CA GLU A 68 17.03 -0.12 -2.94
C GLU A 68 17.30 -0.92 -4.22
N HIS A 69 16.77 -0.47 -5.35
CA HIS A 69 16.84 -1.19 -6.63
C HIS A 69 17.85 -0.58 -7.63
N THR A 70 18.60 0.46 -7.25
CA THR A 70 19.51 1.17 -8.17
C THR A 70 20.48 0.22 -8.87
N ASP A 71 21.12 -0.67 -8.11
CA ASP A 71 22.14 -1.58 -8.64
C ASP A 71 21.56 -2.68 -9.52
N ALA A 72 20.42 -3.23 -9.09
CA ALA A 72 19.72 -4.27 -9.84
C ALA A 72 19.33 -3.75 -11.22
N ILE A 73 18.74 -2.55 -11.28
CA ILE A 73 18.34 -1.91 -12.54
C ILE A 73 19.56 -1.57 -13.40
N LEU A 74 20.64 -1.02 -12.83
CA LEU A 74 21.85 -0.72 -13.62
C LEU A 74 22.50 -2.00 -14.19
N ALA A 75 22.51 -3.08 -13.43
CA ALA A 75 23.00 -4.38 -13.90
C ALA A 75 22.11 -4.94 -15.02
N GLU A 76 20.78 -4.85 -14.89
CA GLU A 76 19.82 -5.26 -15.92
C GLU A 76 19.99 -4.45 -17.23
N LEU A 77 20.37 -3.19 -17.12
CA LEU A 77 20.69 -2.33 -18.26
C LEU A 77 22.06 -2.62 -18.89
N GLY A 78 22.85 -3.54 -18.33
CA GLY A 78 24.14 -3.98 -18.86
C GLY A 78 25.35 -3.18 -18.39
N TYR A 79 25.23 -2.38 -17.32
CA TYR A 79 26.39 -1.71 -16.72
C TYR A 79 27.27 -2.71 -15.97
N SER A 80 28.59 -2.61 -16.15
CA SER A 80 29.53 -3.43 -15.40
C SER A 80 29.60 -3.00 -13.92
N PRO A 81 29.99 -3.90 -13.00
CA PRO A 81 30.15 -3.57 -11.58
C PRO A 81 31.08 -2.37 -11.35
N GLU A 82 32.17 -2.27 -12.13
CA GLU A 82 33.15 -1.18 -12.04
C GLU A 82 32.52 0.16 -12.43
N ARG A 83 31.65 0.16 -13.45
CA ARG A 83 30.96 1.36 -13.88
C ARG A 83 29.92 1.82 -12.86
N ILE A 84 29.20 0.90 -12.23
CA ILE A 84 28.23 1.22 -11.17
C ILE A 84 28.94 1.87 -9.98
N VAL A 85 30.09 1.35 -9.56
CA VAL A 85 30.92 1.94 -8.49
C VAL A 85 31.36 3.36 -8.87
N ALA A 86 31.79 3.57 -10.12
CA ALA A 86 32.21 4.90 -10.59
C ALA A 86 31.06 5.93 -10.59
N LEU A 87 29.83 5.51 -10.96
CA LEU A 87 28.65 6.39 -10.93
C LEU A 87 28.31 6.84 -9.51
N ARG A 88 28.41 5.93 -8.53
CA ARG A 88 28.21 6.28 -7.11
C ARG A 88 29.29 7.21 -6.58
N ALA A 89 30.55 6.93 -6.90
CA ALA A 89 31.66 7.80 -6.48
C ALA A 89 31.53 9.23 -7.04
N ALA A 90 30.88 9.38 -8.20
CA ALA A 90 30.59 10.67 -8.82
C ALA A 90 29.30 11.35 -8.30
N GLY A 91 28.52 10.69 -7.42
CA GLY A 91 27.25 11.21 -6.91
C GLY A 91 26.13 11.29 -7.96
N ILE A 92 26.23 10.50 -9.03
CA ILE A 92 25.24 10.44 -10.12
C ILE A 92 24.05 9.57 -9.73
N VAL A 93 24.33 8.51 -8.95
CA VAL A 93 23.36 7.56 -8.39
C VAL A 93 23.66 7.28 -6.93
#